data_AF-A0A1W0DBI0-F1
#
_entry.id   AF-A0A1W0DBI0-F1
#
_cell.length_a   1.000
_cell.length_b   1.000
_cell.length_c   1.000
_cell.angle_alpha   90.00
_cell.angle_beta   90.00
_cell.angle_gamma   90.00
#
_symmetry.space_group_name_H-M   'P 1'
#
loop_
_entity.id
_entity.type
_entity.pdbx_description
1 polymer ?
#
loop_
_entity_poly.entity_id
_entity_poly.type
_entity_poly.pdbx_seq_one_letter_code
_entity_poly.pdbx_strand_id
1 'polypeptide(L)'
;MSRIKSTSSELQSFRWLFIISALWNFAGAIPGLLDSAGMFAREFGRELTDPVLVAVYRGAWGTALLYGFGFLIVASNPIRHTGIVFMGGIGKALFAQNLLYMLQNGWTSDFAILVVIGDAFFVAAFVMYFARLKKLGESII
;
A
#
# COMPACT_ATOMS: atom_id res chain seq x y z
N MET A 1 -20.36 0.79 27.90
CA MET A 1 -19.89 1.46 26.66
C MET A 1 -20.93 1.23 25.58
N SER A 2 -21.56 2.28 25.03
CA SER A 2 -22.58 2.13 23.98
C SER A 2 -21.90 1.93 22.62
N ARG A 3 -22.29 0.86 21.91
CA ARG A 3 -21.82 0.55 20.56
C ARG A 3 -22.41 1.57 19.57
N ILE A 4 -21.58 2.43 19.00
CA ILE A 4 -22.01 3.37 17.96
C ILE A 4 -22.08 2.56 16.66
N LYS A 5 -23.29 2.39 16.10
CA LYS A 5 -23.42 1.74 14.79
C LYS A 5 -22.78 2.62 13.72
N SER A 6 -21.97 2.02 12.85
CA SER A 6 -21.43 2.74 11.68
C SER A 6 -22.57 3.20 10.79
N THR A 7 -22.51 4.45 10.31
CA THR A 7 -23.47 4.92 9.30
C THR A 7 -23.16 4.28 7.95
N SER A 8 -24.16 4.17 7.07
CA SER A 8 -23.95 3.67 5.69
C SER A 8 -22.93 4.50 4.92
N SER A 9 -22.88 5.80 5.17
CA SER A 9 -21.91 6.75 4.59
C SER A 9 -20.46 6.48 5.03
N GLU A 10 -20.24 6.18 6.31
CA GLU A 10 -18.91 5.90 6.84
C GLU A 10 -18.35 4.59 6.27
N LEU A 11 -19.19 3.54 6.20
CA LEU A 11 -18.82 2.30 5.54
C LEU A 11 -18.47 2.52 4.07
N GLN A 12 -19.28 3.31 3.35
CA GLN A 12 -19.00 3.62 1.95
C GLN A 12 -17.67 4.37 1.77
N SER A 13 -17.32 5.24 2.72
CA SER A 13 -16.04 5.96 2.72
C SER A 13 -14.86 5.00 2.91
N PHE A 14 -14.98 4.01 3.80
CA PHE A 14 -13.97 2.96 3.94
C PHE A 14 -13.83 2.11 2.67
N ARG A 15 -14.94 1.74 2.02
CA ARG A 15 -14.88 1.00 0.75
C ARG A 15 -14.08 1.76 -0.30
N TRP A 16 -14.37 3.05 -0.47
CA TRP A 16 -13.64 3.89 -1.42
C TRP A 16 -12.16 4.03 -1.08
N LEU A 17 -11.82 4.20 0.21
CA LEU A 17 -10.42 4.20 0.65
C LEU A 17 -9.67 2.93 0.18
N PHE A 18 -10.28 1.76 0.36
CA PHE A 18 -9.63 0.50 -0.02
C PHE A 18 -9.62 0.24 -1.52
N ILE A 19 -10.64 0.69 -2.27
CA ILE A 19 -10.61 0.67 -3.74
C ILE A 19 -9.46 1.55 -4.25
N ILE A 20 -9.33 2.78 -3.75
CA ILE A 20 -8.26 3.70 -4.16
C ILE A 20 -6.89 3.14 -3.77
N SER A 21 -6.77 2.53 -2.59
CA SER A 21 -5.54 1.83 -2.18
C SER A 21 -5.21 0.67 -3.11
N ALA A 22 -6.20 -0.13 -3.54
CA ALA A 22 -5.98 -1.20 -4.50
C ALA A 22 -5.45 -0.66 -5.84
N LEU A 23 -6.08 0.40 -6.35
CA LEU A 23 -5.66 1.06 -7.59
C LEU A 23 -4.23 1.60 -7.50
N TRP A 24 -3.85 2.19 -6.36
CA TRP A 24 -2.48 2.64 -6.13
C TRP A 24 -1.46 1.49 -6.21
N ASN A 25 -1.77 0.35 -5.60
CA ASN A 25 -0.89 -0.82 -5.67
C ASN A 25 -0.82 -1.40 -7.09
N PHE A 26 -1.95 -1.45 -7.81
CA PHE A 26 -1.95 -1.90 -9.21
C PHE A 26 -1.17 -0.96 -10.14
N ALA A 27 -1.25 0.35 -9.90
CA ALA A 27 -0.52 1.35 -10.67
C ALA A 27 1.00 1.16 -10.61
N GLY A 28 1.54 0.66 -9.48
CA GLY A 28 2.94 0.25 -9.37
C GLY A 28 3.20 -1.18 -9.84
N ALA A 29 2.37 -2.13 -9.41
CA ALA A 29 2.62 -3.55 -9.63
C ALA A 29 2.50 -3.98 -11.09
N ILE A 30 1.53 -3.46 -11.84
CA ILE A 30 1.35 -3.83 -13.25
C ILE A 30 2.59 -3.45 -14.08
N PRO A 31 3.05 -2.18 -14.10
CA PRO A 31 4.26 -1.85 -14.85
C PRO A 31 5.50 -2.55 -14.28
N GLY A 32 5.60 -2.70 -12.95
CA GLY A 32 6.72 -3.40 -12.32
C GLY A 32 6.81 -4.89 -12.65
N LEU A 33 5.68 -5.54 -12.97
CA LEU A 33 5.65 -6.94 -13.43
C LEU A 33 5.96 -7.07 -14.92
N LEU A 34 5.39 -6.18 -15.75
CA LEU A 34 5.55 -6.20 -17.20
C LEU A 34 6.96 -5.76 -17.64
N ASP A 35 7.51 -4.74 -16.98
CA ASP A 35 8.83 -4.16 -17.27
C ASP A 35 9.57 -3.81 -15.97
N SER A 36 10.02 -4.85 -15.28
CA SER A 36 10.71 -4.71 -13.99
C SER A 36 12.02 -3.92 -14.11
N ALA A 37 12.78 -4.10 -15.20
CA ALA A 37 14.03 -3.40 -15.42
C ALA A 37 13.79 -1.91 -15.70
N GLY A 38 12.82 -1.57 -16.55
CA GLY A 38 12.45 -0.17 -16.81
C GLY A 38 11.85 0.51 -15.59
N MET A 39 11.03 -0.18 -14.79
CA MET A 39 10.50 0.36 -13.54
C MET A 39 11.62 0.64 -12.53
N PHE A 40 12.60 -0.28 -12.42
CA PHE A 40 13.78 -0.08 -11.58
C PHE A 40 14.59 1.14 -12.06
N ALA A 41 14.80 1.28 -13.36
CA ALA A 41 15.52 2.42 -13.92
C ALA A 41 14.84 3.75 -13.61
N ARG A 42 13.51 3.80 -13.64
CA ARG A 42 12.74 4.99 -13.23
C ARG A 42 12.86 5.27 -11.75
N GLU A 43 12.75 4.27 -10.89
CA GLU A 43 12.74 4.42 -9.43
C GLU A 43 14.15 4.73 -8.86
N PHE A 44 15.19 4.13 -9.43
CA PHE A 44 16.56 4.20 -8.91
C PHE A 44 17.56 4.96 -9.79
N GLY A 45 17.11 5.48 -10.94
CA GLY A 45 17.94 6.25 -11.88
C GLY A 45 19.10 5.45 -12.48
N ARG A 46 19.02 4.11 -12.46
CA ARG A 46 20.10 3.20 -12.84
C ARG A 46 19.57 1.94 -13.51
N GLU A 47 20.29 1.39 -14.46
CA GLU A 47 19.85 0.18 -15.15
C GLU A 47 19.94 -1.06 -14.25
N LEU A 48 18.99 -1.99 -14.44
CA LEU A 48 18.99 -3.31 -13.83
C LEU A 48 19.20 -4.38 -14.90
N THR A 49 20.44 -4.85 -15.03
CA THR A 49 20.82 -5.80 -16.09
C THR A 49 21.00 -7.23 -15.58
N ASP A 50 21.25 -7.40 -14.28
CA ASP A 50 21.40 -8.72 -13.67
C ASP A 50 20.06 -9.48 -13.68
N PRO A 51 19.97 -10.65 -14.35
CA PRO A 51 18.71 -11.36 -14.52
C PRO A 51 18.14 -11.91 -13.20
N VAL A 52 18.99 -12.22 -12.22
CA VAL A 52 18.55 -12.67 -10.90
C VAL A 52 17.93 -11.51 -10.14
N LEU A 53 18.57 -10.34 -10.15
CA LEU A 53 18.02 -9.15 -9.49
C LEU A 53 16.74 -8.66 -10.18
N VAL A 54 16.63 -8.76 -11.51
CA VAL A 54 15.38 -8.52 -12.24
C VAL A 54 14.26 -9.43 -11.73
N ALA A 55 14.54 -10.73 -11.57
CA ALA A 55 13.55 -11.69 -11.06
C ALA A 55 13.14 -11.41 -9.61
N VAL A 56 14.09 -11.07 -8.73
CA VAL A 56 13.82 -10.68 -7.34
C VAL A 56 12.95 -9.42 -7.28
N TYR A 57 13.30 -8.39 -8.04
CA TYR A 57 12.56 -7.13 -8.06
C TYR A 57 11.16 -7.32 -8.67
N ARG A 58 11.01 -8.15 -9.71
CA ARG A 58 9.70 -8.58 -10.22
C ARG A 58 8.88 -9.30 -9.15
N GLY A 59 9.51 -10.17 -8.36
CA GLY A 59 8.88 -10.84 -7.22
C GLY A 59 8.34 -9.85 -6.19
N ALA A 60 9.09 -8.78 -5.89
CA ALA A 60 8.64 -7.71 -5.01
C ALA A 60 7.36 -7.03 -5.55
N TRP A 61 7.28 -6.74 -6.86
CA TRP A 61 6.05 -6.24 -7.49
C TRP A 61 4.88 -7.22 -7.42
N GLY A 62 5.15 -8.52 -7.41
CA GLY A 62 4.13 -9.54 -7.14
C GLY A 62 3.47 -9.38 -5.76
N THR A 63 4.24 -8.96 -4.75
CA THR A 63 3.68 -8.68 -3.42
C THR A 63 2.80 -7.43 -3.42
N ALA A 64 3.18 -6.38 -4.15
CA ALA A 64 2.35 -5.19 -4.35
C ALA A 64 1.03 -5.54 -5.06
N LEU A 65 1.08 -6.39 -6.08
CA LEU A 65 -0.13 -6.90 -6.76
C LEU A 65 -1.06 -7.62 -5.77
N LEU A 66 -0.49 -8.50 -4.94
CA LEU A 66 -1.23 -9.24 -3.92
C LEU A 66 -1.88 -8.30 -2.90
N TYR A 67 -1.18 -7.25 -2.45
CA TYR A 67 -1.79 -6.24 -1.59
C TYR A 67 -2.93 -5.50 -2.27
N GLY A 68 -2.83 -5.21 -3.57
CA GLY A 68 -3.93 -4.65 -4.35
C GLY A 68 -5.20 -5.49 -4.26
N PHE A 69 -5.09 -6.80 -4.49
CA PHE A 69 -6.21 -7.73 -4.31
C PHE A 69 -6.69 -7.82 -2.85
N GLY A 70 -5.76 -7.81 -1.89
CA GLY A 70 -6.09 -7.74 -0.47
C GLY A 70 -6.99 -6.56 -0.14
N PHE A 71 -6.68 -5.36 -0.65
CA PHE A 71 -7.52 -4.19 -0.43
C PHE A 71 -8.88 -4.27 -1.14
N LEU A 72 -8.99 -4.93 -2.30
CA LEU A 72 -10.32 -5.21 -2.90
C LEU A 72 -11.17 -6.13 -2.02
N ILE A 73 -10.56 -7.14 -1.39
CA ILE A 73 -11.24 -8.01 -0.43
C ILE A 73 -11.74 -7.17 0.76
N VAL A 74 -10.90 -6.29 1.30
CA VAL A 74 -11.30 -5.37 2.37
C VAL A 74 -12.44 -4.46 1.92
N ALA A 75 -12.42 -3.94 0.69
CA ALA A 75 -13.48 -3.08 0.18
C ALA A 75 -14.85 -3.79 0.16
N SER A 76 -14.90 -5.11 -0.01
CA SER A 76 -16.16 -5.86 0.07
C SER A 76 -16.76 -5.86 1.48
N ASN A 77 -15.92 -5.98 2.51
CA ASN A 77 -16.31 -5.97 3.91
C ASN A 77 -15.20 -5.37 4.79
N PRO A 78 -15.19 -4.03 4.97
CA PRO A 78 -14.12 -3.35 5.69
C PRO A 78 -13.96 -3.86 7.12
N ILE A 79 -15.07 -4.04 7.84
CA ILE A 79 -15.06 -4.45 9.26
C ILE A 79 -14.42 -5.84 9.44
N ARG A 80 -14.67 -6.79 8.53
CA ARG A 80 -14.22 -8.18 8.68
C ARG A 80 -12.73 -8.37 8.39
N HIS A 81 -12.15 -7.59 7.47
CA HIS A 81 -10.83 -7.87 6.90
C HIS A 81 -9.73 -6.94 7.45
N THR A 82 -9.86 -6.51 8.71
CA THR A 82 -8.94 -5.60 9.40
C THR A 82 -7.49 -6.11 9.44
N GLY A 83 -7.27 -7.42 9.53
CA GLY A 83 -5.93 -8.01 9.47
C GLY A 83 -5.19 -7.74 8.15
N ILE A 84 -5.89 -7.70 7.02
CA ILE A 84 -5.30 -7.36 5.72
C ILE A 84 -4.87 -5.89 5.70
N VAL A 85 -5.69 -5.00 6.26
CA VAL A 85 -5.37 -3.57 6.38
C VAL A 85 -4.15 -3.36 7.28
N PHE A 86 -4.04 -4.13 8.35
CA PHE A 86 -2.90 -4.06 9.27
C PHE A 86 -1.60 -4.50 8.58
N MET A 87 -1.61 -5.66 7.94
CA MET A 87 -0.46 -6.16 7.18
C MET A 87 -0.07 -5.23 6.04
N GLY A 88 -1.04 -4.77 5.24
CA GLY A 88 -0.80 -3.83 4.15
C GLY A 88 -0.29 -2.48 4.65
N GLY A 89 -0.80 -1.99 5.78
CA GLY A 89 -0.34 -0.75 6.40
C GLY A 89 1.10 -0.83 6.91
N ILE A 90 1.47 -1.91 7.59
CA ILE A 90 2.86 -2.15 8.01
C ILE A 90 3.77 -2.26 6.78
N GLY A 91 3.37 -3.05 5.77
CA GLY A 91 4.13 -3.21 4.54
C GLY A 91 4.42 -1.86 3.87
N LYS A 92 3.40 -1.00 3.73
CA LYS A 92 3.56 0.35 3.18
C LYS A 92 4.45 1.24 4.03
N ALA A 93 4.28 1.21 5.35
CA ALA A 93 5.10 2.02 6.25
C ALA A 93 6.58 1.64 6.15
N LEU A 94 6.90 0.34 6.18
CA LEU A 94 8.27 -0.16 6.05
C LEU A 94 8.86 0.12 4.67
N PHE A 95 8.06 -0.02 3.61
CA PHE A 95 8.50 0.28 2.25
C PHE A 95 8.80 1.76 2.05
N ALA A 96 7.89 2.65 2.49
CA ALA A 96 8.08 4.09 2.43
C ALA A 96 9.27 4.54 3.28
N GLN A 97 9.45 3.96 4.47
CA GLN A 97 10.61 4.23 5.33
C GLN A 97 11.92 3.81 4.64
N ASN A 98 11.95 2.64 4.01
CA ASN A 98 13.12 2.16 3.29
C ASN A 98 13.44 3.05 2.08
N LEU A 99 12.44 3.41 1.27
CA LEU A 99 12.62 4.34 0.15
C LEU A 99 13.10 5.71 0.60
N LEU A 100 12.56 6.24 1.72
CA LEU A 100 13.02 7.51 2.28
C LEU A 100 14.49 7.43 2.71
N TYR A 101 14.90 6.33 3.33
CA TYR A 101 16.32 6.08 3.64
C TYR A 101 17.17 6.04 2.36
N MET A 102 16.74 5.33 1.32
CA MET A 102 17.45 5.26 0.05
C MET A 102 17.56 6.64 -0.63
N LEU A 103 16.50 7.46 -0.56
CA LEU A 103 16.47 8.82 -1.07
C LEU A 103 17.48 9.72 -0.34
N GLN A 104 17.55 9.65 0.98
CA GLN A 104 18.51 10.40 1.79
C GLN A 104 19.97 10.05 1.49
N ASN A 105 20.22 8.83 0.99
CA ASN A 105 21.54 8.38 0.57
C ASN A 105 21.83 8.60 -0.93
N GLY A 106 20.91 9.23 -1.67
CA GLY A 106 21.05 9.48 -3.11
C GLY A 106 20.98 8.22 -3.97
N TRP A 107 20.31 7.17 -3.49
CA TRP A 107 20.20 5.90 -4.22
C TRP A 107 18.97 5.82 -5.14
N THR A 108 18.04 6.75 -5.01
CA THR A 108 16.79 6.79 -5.79
C THR A 108 16.73 8.02 -6.69
N SER A 109 15.79 8.02 -7.63
CA SER A 109 15.39 9.22 -8.37
C SER A 109 14.30 10.00 -7.63
N ASP A 110 13.94 11.17 -8.16
CA ASP A 110 12.80 11.96 -7.67
C ASP A 110 11.46 11.22 -7.74
N PHE A 111 11.35 10.17 -8.59
CA PHE A 111 10.17 9.32 -8.66
C PHE A 111 9.85 8.66 -7.31
N ALA A 112 10.87 8.32 -6.53
CA ALA A 112 10.69 7.73 -5.20
C ALA A 112 9.93 8.66 -4.23
N ILE A 113 10.02 9.99 -4.40
CA ILE A 113 9.31 10.97 -3.56
C ILE A 113 7.80 10.78 -3.72
N LEU A 114 7.31 10.61 -4.95
CA LEU A 114 5.89 10.38 -5.23
C LEU A 114 5.39 9.10 -4.53
N VAL A 115 6.20 8.04 -4.58
CA VAL A 115 5.88 6.75 -3.97
C VAL A 115 5.83 6.86 -2.44
N VAL A 116 6.84 7.49 -1.83
CA VAL A 116 6.90 7.72 -0.37
C VAL A 116 5.70 8.52 0.11
N ILE A 117 5.37 9.63 -0.56
CA ILE A 117 4.23 10.48 -0.18
C ILE A 117 2.91 9.72 -0.30
N GLY A 118 2.72 8.99 -1.40
CA GLY A 118 1.50 8.21 -1.62
C GLY A 118 1.32 7.12 -0.56
N ASP A 119 2.37 6.35 -0.26
CA ASP A 119 2.30 5.31 0.77
C ASP A 119 2.12 5.90 2.18
N ALA A 120 2.78 7.01 2.51
CA ALA A 120 2.57 7.71 3.78
C ALA A 120 1.12 8.19 3.95
N PHE A 121 0.50 8.69 2.88
CA PHE A 121 -0.91 9.08 2.88
C PHE A 121 -1.82 7.89 3.20
N PHE A 122 -1.62 6.73 2.55
CA PHE A 122 -2.43 5.54 2.84
C PHE A 122 -2.20 5.00 4.25
N VAL A 123 -0.96 5.01 4.74
CA VAL A 123 -0.66 4.62 6.12
C VAL A 123 -1.42 5.50 7.11
N ALA A 124 -1.39 6.82 6.93
CA ALA A 124 -2.15 7.75 7.76
C ALA A 124 -3.67 7.48 7.68
N ALA A 125 -4.19 7.22 6.47
CA ALA A 125 -5.58 6.87 6.27
C ALA A 125 -5.98 5.56 6.95
N PHE A 126 -5.10 4.55 6.97
CA PHE A 126 -5.32 3.29 7.67
C PHE A 126 -5.30 3.44 9.19
N VAL A 127 -4.40 4.28 9.72
CA VAL A 127 -4.40 4.63 11.15
C VAL A 127 -5.72 5.31 11.53
N MET A 128 -6.20 6.25 10.73
CA MET A 128 -7.50 6.90 10.95
C MET A 128 -8.66 5.90 10.87
N TYR A 129 -8.62 4.98 9.89
CA TYR A 129 -9.59 3.90 9.76
C TYR A 129 -9.65 3.02 11.03
N PHE A 130 -8.51 2.58 11.55
CA PHE A 130 -8.47 1.81 12.81
C PHE A 130 -8.97 2.62 14.01
N ALA A 131 -8.60 3.89 14.11
CA ALA A 131 -9.09 4.77 15.16
C ALA A 131 -10.62 4.93 15.11
N ARG A 132 -11.21 4.94 13.91
CA ARG A 132 -12.67 4.97 13.71
C ARG A 132 -13.33 3.65 14.09
N LEU A 133 -12.80 2.51 13.64
CA LEU A 133 -13.32 1.20 14.04
C LEU A 133 -13.32 1.00 15.56
N LYS A 134 -12.25 1.42 16.25
CA LYS A 134 -12.17 1.38 17.71
C LYS A 134 -13.27 2.20 18.38
N LYS A 135 -13.60 3.37 17.85
CA LYS A 135 -14.70 4.22 18.34
C LYS A 135 -16.08 3.59 18.13
N LEU A 136 -16.25 2.78 17.08
CA LEU A 136 -17.47 2.02 16.81
C LEU A 136 -17.60 0.78 17.70
N GLY A 137 -16.54 0.42 18.43
CA GLY A 137 -16.51 -0.75 19.32
C GLY A 137 -16.32 -2.06 18.57
N GLU A 138 -15.80 -2.02 17.35
CA GLU A 138 -15.44 -3.23 16.60
C GLU A 138 -14.06 -3.74 17.05
N SER A 139 -13.89 -5.07 17.11
CA SER A 139 -12.59 -5.66 17.43
C SER A 139 -11.63 -5.46 16.26
N ILE A 140 -10.42 -5.03 16.62
CA ILE A 140 -9.30 -4.90 15.71
C ILE A 140 -8.43 -6.11 16.03
N ILE A 141 -8.62 -7.19 15.25
CA ILE A 141 -8.04 -8.52 15.47
C ILE A 141 -8.74 -9.28 16.62
#